data_AF-A0A928VGV2-F1
#
_entry.id   AF-A0A928VGV2-F1
#
_cell.length_a   1.000
_cell.length_b   1.000
_cell.length_c   1.000
_cell.angle_alpha   90.00
_cell.angle_beta   90.00
_cell.angle_gamma   90.00
#
_symmetry.space_group_name_H-M   'P 1'
#
loop_
_entity.id
_entity.type
_entity.pdbx_description
1 polymer ?
#
loop_
_entity_poly.entity_id
_entity_poly.type
_entity_poly.pdbx_seq_one_letter_code
_entity_poly.pdbx_strand_id
1 'polypeptide(L)'
;MTAPPQPTPTPEQQHPPQRSWQQRLKWRSLLALLSGLTMSLAPAPLNWWGFAWVSLIPLWWIVFPQAPGQTAGAQRRGIKWPLICWSLAYHGISLSWITGLHPLTWMGIPWAGSVAIVAFAWTFITGWGIASVLLWGSGLRWLERQFTLNAGERVLAGVALWCTIEAGRSLTPLDWTALSYTQSPGNLWLLHLGQLSGNLTISALIVAVNGLVAEALRPANLKLPPKGLYPGGWRWQVPRSTMLTAAFTTLIVSHSIGAALYFQPLNNATNQALNIGIIQGNIPTRIKLSGAGIKQAIRNYTNGYRELAQQGVDAVLTPEGALPFNWEQEKPAILEQAIAQTNIPLWLGSFGRARGNDGKLRPTQRLFSLDATGQTISHYDKVKLVPLGESMPLEPILGKVIGRLSPLRSFLLPGHSHQIFETEFGRAAIGICYESAFPHLFRNQVKQGANLIITASNLDPYSEVLMAQHQAHDIMRSIELDRWAVRATNTGYSSIITPHGKVVWRSTPHQLVSHSDRVYRRHHLTPYTQLGNWLTPLLVVGLGVKLGVKRSA
;
A
#
# COMPACT_ATOMS: atom_id res chain seq x y z
N MET A 1 78.30 -34.46 29.97
CA MET A 1 77.63 -33.21 29.53
C MET A 1 76.52 -33.59 28.58
N THR A 2 75.30 -33.74 29.11
CA THR A 2 74.08 -34.10 28.38
C THR A 2 73.27 -32.84 28.16
N ALA A 3 72.98 -32.50 26.91
CA ALA A 3 72.20 -31.32 26.52
C ALA A 3 70.75 -31.41 27.06
N PRO A 4 70.12 -30.28 27.43
CA PRO A 4 68.75 -30.29 27.93
C PRO A 4 67.75 -30.55 26.79
N PRO A 5 66.58 -31.15 27.09
CA PRO A 5 65.57 -31.43 26.08
C PRO A 5 64.92 -30.14 25.56
N GLN A 6 64.68 -30.07 24.25
CA GLN A 6 63.96 -28.96 23.64
C GLN A 6 62.50 -28.92 24.11
N PRO A 7 61.92 -27.72 24.32
CA PRO A 7 60.51 -27.59 24.67
C PRO A 7 59.62 -28.01 23.48
N THR A 8 58.62 -28.83 23.78
CA THR A 8 57.54 -29.18 22.86
C THR A 8 56.76 -27.92 22.44
N PRO A 9 56.43 -27.74 21.15
CA PRO A 9 55.61 -26.61 20.73
C PRO A 9 54.19 -26.77 21.29
N THR A 10 53.71 -25.75 22.00
CA THR A 10 52.30 -25.59 22.39
C THR A 10 51.39 -25.67 21.17
N PRO A 11 50.17 -26.24 21.26
CA PRO A 11 49.24 -26.24 20.15
C PRO A 11 48.91 -24.80 19.76
N GLU A 12 49.17 -24.44 18.50
CA GLU A 12 48.63 -23.24 17.88
C GLU A 12 47.15 -23.12 18.23
N GLN A 13 46.77 -22.01 18.87
CA GLN A 13 45.37 -21.62 18.99
C GLN A 13 44.83 -21.44 17.57
N GLN A 14 44.20 -22.49 17.03
CA GLN A 14 43.50 -22.45 15.76
C GLN A 14 42.37 -21.41 15.86
N HIS A 15 42.64 -20.19 15.40
CA HIS A 15 41.59 -19.23 15.15
C HIS A 15 40.63 -19.85 14.12
N PRO A 16 39.31 -19.82 14.34
CA PRO A 16 38.36 -20.38 13.38
C PRO A 16 38.57 -19.73 12.00
N PRO A 17 38.46 -20.49 10.90
CA PRO A 17 38.76 -19.99 9.57
C PRO A 17 37.89 -18.75 9.29
N GLN A 18 38.54 -17.61 9.09
CA GLN A 18 37.84 -16.38 8.73
C GLN A 18 37.22 -16.57 7.35
N ARG A 19 35.88 -16.69 7.28
CA ARG A 19 35.14 -16.78 6.02
C ARG A 19 35.61 -15.72 5.03
N SER A 20 35.88 -16.14 3.79
CA SER A 20 36.26 -15.21 2.72
C SER A 20 35.16 -14.16 2.50
N TRP A 21 35.52 -12.98 1.99
CA TRP A 21 34.55 -11.90 1.73
C TRP A 21 33.38 -12.39 0.86
N GLN A 22 33.66 -13.21 -0.15
CA GLN A 22 32.65 -13.81 -1.03
C GLN A 22 31.69 -14.71 -0.26
N GLN A 23 32.18 -15.57 0.63
CA GLN A 23 31.34 -16.42 1.47
C GLN A 23 30.46 -15.59 2.40
N ARG A 24 30.99 -14.53 3.02
CA ARG A 24 30.19 -13.63 3.88
C ARG A 24 29.08 -12.91 3.11
N LEU A 25 29.38 -12.45 1.89
CA LEU A 25 28.38 -11.83 1.02
C LEU A 25 27.27 -12.82 0.65
N LYS A 26 27.63 -14.05 0.24
CA LYS A 26 26.67 -15.12 -0.08
C LYS A 26 25.73 -15.40 1.10
N TRP A 27 26.28 -15.59 2.30
CA TRP A 27 25.46 -15.85 3.51
C TRP A 27 24.54 -14.69 3.86
N ARG A 28 25.02 -13.44 3.77
CA ARG A 28 24.19 -12.25 4.01
C ARG A 28 23.06 -12.14 3.00
N SER A 29 23.34 -12.40 1.72
CA SER A 29 22.33 -12.38 0.66
C SER A 29 21.28 -13.48 0.85
N LEU A 30 21.69 -14.70 1.23
CA LEU A 30 20.76 -15.80 1.52
C LEU A 30 19.85 -15.47 2.71
N LEU A 31 20.43 -14.96 3.79
CA LEU A 31 19.66 -14.55 4.97
C LEU A 31 18.66 -13.43 4.62
N ALA A 32 19.10 -12.44 3.83
CA ALA A 32 18.25 -11.36 3.36
C ALA A 32 17.11 -11.87 2.47
N LEU A 33 17.40 -12.82 1.57
CA LEU A 33 16.42 -13.47 0.71
C LEU A 33 15.34 -14.19 1.54
N LEU A 34 15.74 -15.05 2.47
CA LEU A 34 14.81 -15.78 3.36
C LEU A 34 13.96 -14.83 4.20
N SER A 35 14.56 -13.74 4.68
CA SER A 35 13.85 -12.70 5.43
C SER A 35 12.87 -11.92 4.56
N GLY A 36 13.19 -11.67 3.29
CA GLY A 36 12.25 -11.07 2.33
C GLY A 36 11.13 -12.02 1.93
N LEU A 37 11.41 -13.32 1.81
CA LEU A 37 10.41 -14.36 1.55
C LEU A 37 9.39 -14.41 2.69
N THR A 38 9.84 -14.44 3.95
CA THR A 38 8.92 -14.42 5.10
C THR A 38 8.08 -13.14 5.15
N MET A 39 8.65 -11.97 4.82
CA MET A 39 7.88 -10.73 4.69
C MET A 39 6.79 -10.84 3.61
N SER A 40 7.05 -11.53 2.50
CA SER A 40 6.08 -11.70 1.40
C SER A 40 4.86 -12.56 1.75
N LEU A 41 4.94 -13.34 2.84
CA LEU A 41 3.81 -14.13 3.35
C LEU A 41 2.85 -13.31 4.23
N ALA A 42 3.27 -12.12 4.66
CA ALA A 42 2.50 -11.29 5.57
C ALA A 42 1.28 -10.62 4.92
N PRO A 43 1.35 -10.05 3.70
CA PRO A 43 0.19 -9.48 3.03
C PRO A 43 -0.89 -10.51 2.66
N ALA A 44 -2.07 -10.00 2.30
CA ALA A 44 -3.11 -10.82 1.66
C ALA A 44 -2.59 -11.47 0.36
N PRO A 45 -3.07 -12.69 0.03
CA PRO A 45 -4.14 -13.44 0.69
C PRO A 45 -3.69 -14.29 1.89
N LEU A 46 -2.39 -14.50 2.10
CA LEU A 46 -1.88 -15.41 3.14
C LEU A 46 -2.08 -14.85 4.56
N ASN A 47 -1.94 -13.54 4.73
CA ASN A 47 -2.21 -12.84 5.99
C ASN A 47 -1.40 -13.35 7.19
N TRP A 48 -0.19 -13.88 6.97
CA TRP A 48 0.72 -14.29 8.05
C TRP A 48 1.46 -13.08 8.61
N TRP A 49 0.69 -12.08 9.06
CA TRP A 49 1.13 -10.75 9.43
C TRP A 49 2.20 -10.73 10.54
N GLY A 50 2.28 -11.80 11.34
CA GLY A 50 3.29 -12.00 12.38
C GLY A 50 4.74 -11.96 11.85
N PHE A 51 4.98 -12.43 10.61
CA PHE A 51 6.32 -12.40 10.02
C PHE A 51 6.86 -10.98 9.86
N ALA A 52 6.01 -10.00 9.59
CA ALA A 52 6.44 -8.60 9.41
C ALA A 52 7.18 -8.04 10.63
N TRP A 53 6.88 -8.54 11.84
CA TRP A 53 7.49 -8.11 13.10
C TRP A 53 8.91 -8.62 13.34
N VAL A 54 9.39 -9.55 12.50
CA VAL A 54 10.75 -10.12 12.61
C VAL A 54 11.54 -10.08 11.28
N SER A 55 10.86 -9.95 10.14
CA SER A 55 11.45 -10.04 8.80
C SER A 55 12.32 -8.84 8.38
N LEU A 56 12.48 -7.80 9.20
CA LEU A 56 13.47 -6.73 8.98
C LEU A 56 14.72 -6.87 9.85
N ILE A 57 14.74 -7.75 10.86
CA ILE A 57 15.89 -7.95 11.76
C ILE A 57 17.16 -8.28 10.97
N PRO A 58 17.16 -9.25 10.03
CA PRO A 58 18.36 -9.53 9.23
C PRO A 58 18.80 -8.37 8.35
N LEU A 59 17.84 -7.64 7.79
CA LEU A 59 18.09 -6.46 6.97
C LEU A 59 18.81 -5.37 7.79
N TRP A 60 18.39 -5.19 9.04
CA TRP A 60 19.00 -4.26 9.99
C TRP A 60 20.47 -4.62 10.27
N TRP A 61 20.78 -5.89 10.53
CA TRP A 61 22.15 -6.36 10.74
C TRP A 61 23.05 -6.21 9.51
N ILE A 62 22.48 -6.29 8.31
CA ILE A 62 23.21 -6.04 7.06
C ILE A 62 23.60 -4.57 6.94
N VAL A 63 22.69 -3.65 7.28
CA VAL A 63 22.94 -2.20 7.24
C VAL A 63 24.00 -1.81 8.26
N PHE A 64 23.92 -2.37 9.47
CA PHE A 64 24.86 -2.15 10.56
C PHE A 64 25.70 -3.40 10.83
N PRO A 65 26.64 -3.78 9.94
CA PRO A 65 27.40 -5.01 10.09
C PRO A 65 28.26 -4.98 11.36
N GLN A 66 28.41 -6.13 11.98
CA GLN A 66 29.31 -6.36 13.09
C GLN A 66 30.70 -6.67 12.54
N ALA A 67 31.74 -5.90 12.88
CA ALA A 67 33.11 -6.38 12.79
C ALA A 67 34.09 -5.54 13.63
N PRO A 68 34.87 -6.18 14.52
CA PRO A 68 36.13 -5.65 15.02
C PRO A 68 37.20 -5.69 13.91
N GLY A 69 38.02 -4.64 13.81
CA GLY A 69 39.35 -4.71 13.18
C GLY A 69 39.44 -4.69 11.65
N GLN A 70 38.42 -4.25 10.90
CA GLN A 70 38.56 -4.13 9.43
C GLN A 70 38.72 -2.69 8.96
N THR A 71 39.63 -2.50 7.99
CA THR A 71 39.84 -1.23 7.29
C THR A 71 38.56 -0.78 6.59
N ALA A 72 38.31 0.54 6.60
CA ALA A 72 37.10 1.17 6.09
C ALA A 72 36.75 0.83 4.63
N GLY A 73 37.67 0.24 3.85
CA GLY A 73 37.47 -0.21 2.47
C GLY A 73 36.66 -1.51 2.31
N ALA A 74 36.88 -2.52 3.16
CA ALA A 74 36.17 -3.81 3.08
C ALA A 74 34.72 -3.70 3.59
N GLN A 75 34.47 -2.80 4.54
CA GLN A 75 33.12 -2.47 5.01
C GLN A 75 32.28 -1.78 3.91
N ARG A 76 32.90 -1.01 2.99
CA ARG A 76 32.21 -0.23 1.92
C ARG A 76 31.49 -1.13 0.89
N ARG A 77 31.91 -2.38 0.71
CA ARG A 77 31.45 -3.25 -0.39
C ARG A 77 30.65 -4.43 0.16
N GLY A 78 29.34 -4.43 -0.05
CA GLY A 78 28.52 -5.64 0.12
C GLY A 78 27.15 -5.52 0.79
N ILE A 79 26.61 -4.32 1.08
CA ILE A 79 25.21 -4.22 1.57
C ILE A 79 24.19 -4.22 0.44
N LYS A 80 24.56 -3.69 -0.74
CA LYS A 80 23.62 -3.51 -1.86
C LYS A 80 22.99 -4.84 -2.30
N TRP A 81 23.80 -5.88 -2.50
CA TRP A 81 23.29 -7.17 -2.94
C TRP A 81 22.30 -7.80 -1.95
N PRO A 82 22.61 -7.94 -0.65
CA PRO A 82 21.64 -8.43 0.31
C PRO A 82 20.35 -7.58 0.39
N LEU A 83 20.46 -6.24 0.33
CA LEU A 83 19.27 -5.36 0.28
C LEU A 83 18.42 -5.64 -0.98
N ILE A 84 19.06 -5.85 -2.13
CA ILE A 84 18.38 -6.23 -3.38
C ILE A 84 17.70 -7.60 -3.23
N CYS A 85 18.38 -8.60 -2.65
CA CYS A 85 17.81 -9.93 -2.44
C CYS A 85 16.56 -9.90 -1.56
N TRP A 86 16.59 -9.17 -0.44
CA TRP A 86 15.42 -8.99 0.42
C TRP A 86 14.27 -8.32 -0.34
N SER A 87 14.59 -7.25 -1.07
CA SER A 87 13.62 -6.44 -1.80
C SER A 87 12.98 -7.21 -2.96
N LEU A 88 13.77 -8.00 -3.69
CA LEU A 88 13.31 -8.85 -4.78
C LEU A 88 12.35 -9.92 -4.24
N ALA A 89 12.67 -10.55 -3.12
CA ALA A 89 11.78 -11.50 -2.48
C ALA A 89 10.48 -10.85 -2.01
N TYR A 90 10.55 -9.76 -1.25
CA TYR A 90 9.34 -9.11 -0.74
C TYR A 90 8.51 -8.45 -1.83
N HIS A 91 9.06 -7.46 -2.53
CA HIS A 91 8.33 -6.68 -3.52
C HIS A 91 8.03 -7.51 -4.77
N GLY A 92 8.97 -8.34 -5.24
CA GLY A 92 8.76 -9.15 -6.44
C GLY A 92 7.63 -10.17 -6.27
N ILE A 93 7.56 -10.85 -5.11
CA ILE A 93 6.46 -11.80 -4.83
C ILE A 93 5.15 -11.04 -4.57
N SER A 94 5.18 -9.99 -3.75
CA SER A 94 3.96 -9.22 -3.42
C SER A 94 3.31 -8.58 -4.65
N LEU A 95 4.10 -8.24 -5.67
CA LEU A 95 3.67 -7.64 -6.93
C LEU A 95 3.59 -8.62 -8.10
N SER A 96 3.79 -9.92 -7.84
CA SER A 96 3.76 -10.95 -8.89
C SER A 96 2.42 -11.03 -9.62
N TRP A 97 1.33 -10.56 -9.01
CA TRP A 97 0.00 -10.49 -9.63
C TRP A 97 -0.04 -9.63 -10.91
N ILE A 98 0.93 -8.72 -11.12
CA ILE A 98 1.09 -7.96 -12.37
C ILE A 98 1.29 -8.90 -13.56
N THR A 99 1.85 -10.09 -13.32
CA THR A 99 2.01 -11.12 -14.36
C THR A 99 0.67 -11.60 -14.94
N GLY A 100 -0.44 -11.43 -14.22
CA GLY A 100 -1.79 -11.73 -14.68
C GLY A 100 -2.28 -10.87 -15.86
N LEU A 101 -1.58 -9.78 -16.19
CA LEU A 101 -1.83 -9.04 -17.44
C LEU A 101 -1.63 -9.91 -18.69
N HIS A 102 -0.72 -10.88 -18.64
CA HIS A 102 -0.50 -11.80 -19.74
C HIS A 102 -1.63 -12.83 -19.84
N PRO A 103 -2.14 -13.16 -21.04
CA PRO A 103 -1.76 -12.62 -22.35
C PRO A 103 -2.57 -11.36 -22.75
N LEU A 104 -1.87 -10.42 -23.37
CA LEU A 104 -2.41 -9.17 -23.95
C LEU A 104 -2.78 -9.31 -25.45
N THR A 105 -2.89 -10.53 -25.95
CA THR A 105 -3.19 -10.83 -27.38
C THR A 105 -4.53 -10.29 -27.85
N TRP A 106 -5.49 -10.15 -26.94
CA TRP A 106 -6.80 -9.54 -27.21
C TRP A 106 -6.73 -8.05 -27.57
N MET A 107 -5.60 -7.38 -27.25
CA MET A 107 -5.31 -6.00 -27.70
C MET A 107 -4.49 -5.97 -29.01
N GLY A 108 -4.29 -7.13 -29.66
CA GLY A 108 -3.47 -7.25 -30.87
C GLY A 108 -1.96 -7.29 -30.61
N ILE A 109 -1.53 -7.47 -29.36
CA ILE A 109 -0.11 -7.60 -29.00
C ILE A 109 0.33 -9.05 -29.19
N PRO A 110 1.39 -9.34 -29.99
CA PRO A 110 1.91 -10.71 -30.14
C PRO A 110 2.31 -11.31 -28.79
N TRP A 111 2.22 -12.64 -28.66
CA TRP A 111 2.49 -13.34 -27.40
C TRP A 111 3.85 -12.96 -26.78
N ALA A 112 4.92 -12.97 -27.57
CA ALA A 112 6.26 -12.58 -27.11
C ALA A 112 6.33 -11.11 -26.65
N GLY A 113 5.65 -10.21 -27.37
CA GLY A 113 5.52 -8.81 -26.97
C GLY A 113 4.76 -8.67 -25.64
N SER A 114 3.68 -9.44 -25.45
CA SER A 114 2.94 -9.48 -24.20
C SER A 114 3.82 -9.92 -23.02
N VAL A 115 4.65 -10.95 -23.21
CA VAL A 115 5.60 -11.40 -22.17
C VAL A 115 6.60 -10.29 -21.86
N ALA A 116 7.16 -9.64 -22.88
CA ALA A 116 8.13 -8.57 -22.69
C ALA A 116 7.55 -7.37 -21.92
N ILE A 117 6.33 -6.92 -22.24
CA ILE A 117 5.66 -5.80 -21.56
C ILE A 117 5.40 -6.14 -20.09
N VAL A 118 4.88 -7.33 -19.83
CA VAL A 118 4.54 -7.76 -18.47
C VAL A 118 5.79 -7.97 -17.62
N ALA A 119 6.83 -8.58 -18.19
CA ALA A 119 8.13 -8.70 -17.54
C ALA A 119 8.74 -7.32 -17.24
N PHE A 120 8.65 -6.37 -18.18
CA PHE A 120 9.10 -5.00 -17.95
C PHE A 120 8.30 -4.32 -16.83
N ALA A 121 6.98 -4.37 -16.84
CA ALA A 121 6.14 -3.74 -15.82
C ALA A 121 6.44 -4.30 -14.42
N TRP A 122 6.52 -5.63 -14.28
CA TRP A 122 6.82 -6.29 -13.01
C TRP A 122 8.25 -5.99 -12.51
N THR A 123 9.25 -6.06 -13.40
CA THR A 123 10.64 -5.74 -13.03
C THR A 123 10.84 -4.27 -12.70
N PHE A 124 10.18 -3.36 -13.41
CA PHE A 124 10.23 -1.92 -13.15
C PHE A 124 9.68 -1.59 -11.75
N ILE A 125 8.47 -2.05 -11.42
CA ILE A 125 7.86 -1.75 -10.12
C ILE A 125 8.58 -2.47 -8.97
N THR A 126 9.13 -3.66 -9.22
CA THR A 126 9.98 -4.36 -8.25
C THR A 126 11.28 -3.58 -8.04
N GLY A 127 11.84 -3.03 -9.12
CA GLY A 127 12.98 -2.11 -9.09
C GLY A 127 12.72 -0.85 -8.28
N TRP A 128 11.50 -0.29 -8.34
CA TRP A 128 11.08 0.83 -7.48
C TRP A 128 11.09 0.46 -5.99
N GLY A 129 10.60 -0.74 -5.64
CA GLY A 129 10.72 -1.30 -4.29
C GLY A 129 12.18 -1.47 -3.85
N ILE A 130 13.01 -2.06 -4.71
CA ILE A 130 14.46 -2.21 -4.48
C ILE A 130 15.14 -0.86 -4.22
N ALA A 131 14.84 0.16 -5.04
CA ALA A 131 15.40 1.50 -4.88
C ALA A 131 15.04 2.11 -3.52
N SER A 132 13.82 1.88 -3.04
CA SER A 132 13.33 2.34 -1.73
C SER A 132 14.15 1.77 -0.57
N VAL A 133 14.36 0.45 -0.57
CA VAL A 133 15.12 -0.25 0.47
C VAL A 133 16.61 0.09 0.40
N LEU A 134 17.15 0.26 -0.81
CA LEU A 134 18.52 0.72 -1.02
C LEU A 134 18.72 2.15 -0.48
N LEU A 135 17.76 3.04 -0.71
CA LEU A 135 17.79 4.41 -0.20
C LEU A 135 17.75 4.41 1.34
N TRP A 136 16.86 3.60 1.93
CA TRP A 136 16.79 3.44 3.38
C TRP A 136 18.10 2.92 3.99
N GLY A 137 18.61 1.79 3.50
CA GLY A 137 19.81 1.15 4.03
C GLY A 137 21.09 1.98 3.79
N SER A 138 21.18 2.65 2.63
CA SER A 138 22.30 3.55 2.33
C SER A 138 22.24 4.84 3.14
N GLY A 139 21.04 5.40 3.34
CA GLY A 139 20.80 6.59 4.15
C GLY A 139 21.14 6.36 5.63
N LEU A 140 20.68 5.25 6.21
CA LEU A 140 21.05 4.83 7.56
C LEU A 140 22.56 4.71 7.74
N ARG A 141 23.23 4.10 6.76
CA ARG A 141 24.67 3.93 6.78
C ARG A 141 25.42 5.25 6.61
N TRP A 142 24.89 6.16 5.82
CA TRP A 142 25.45 7.50 5.70
C TRP A 142 25.34 8.25 7.05
N LEU A 143 24.16 8.23 7.69
CA LEU A 143 23.95 8.85 9.01
C LEU A 143 24.89 8.28 10.07
N GLU A 144 25.05 6.96 10.13
CA GLU A 144 25.97 6.30 11.08
C GLU A 144 27.41 6.78 10.92
N ARG A 145 27.85 7.05 9.68
CA ARG A 145 29.22 7.51 9.39
C ARG A 145 29.42 8.97 9.74
N GLN A 146 28.39 9.80 9.57
CA GLN A 146 28.48 11.23 9.85
C GLN A 146 28.38 11.52 11.36
N PHE A 147 27.54 10.80 12.09
CA PHE A 147 27.15 11.19 13.45
C PHE A 147 27.46 10.15 14.53
N THR A 148 27.92 8.95 14.18
CA THR A 148 28.13 7.82 15.12
C THR A 148 26.94 7.61 16.06
N LEU A 149 25.92 6.89 15.58
CA LEU A 149 24.65 6.76 16.30
C LEU A 149 24.77 5.72 17.41
N ASN A 150 24.07 5.94 18.52
CA ASN A 150 23.78 4.89 19.50
C ASN A 150 22.61 4.01 19.01
N ALA A 151 22.27 2.96 19.76
CA ALA A 151 21.24 2.01 19.36
C ALA A 151 19.85 2.65 19.20
N GLY A 152 19.45 3.53 20.13
CA GLY A 152 18.17 4.25 20.04
C GLY A 152 18.12 5.24 18.87
N GLU A 153 19.22 5.92 18.61
CA GLU A 153 19.35 6.83 17.46
C GLU A 153 19.31 6.09 16.11
N ARG A 154 19.89 4.89 16.01
CA ARG A 154 19.73 4.04 14.83
C ARG A 154 18.28 3.63 14.62
N VAL A 155 17.57 3.24 15.68
CA VAL A 155 16.14 2.92 15.61
C VAL A 155 15.34 4.12 15.12
N LEU A 156 15.51 5.29 15.75
CA LEU A 156 14.83 6.53 15.36
C LEU A 156 15.12 6.89 13.89
N ALA A 157 16.39 6.83 13.48
CA ALA A 157 16.79 7.11 12.10
C ALA A 157 16.16 6.12 11.10
N GLY A 158 16.12 4.84 11.46
CA GLY A 158 15.54 3.80 10.61
C GLY A 158 14.04 4.00 10.42
N VAL A 159 13.32 4.31 11.50
CA VAL A 159 11.89 4.59 11.48
C VAL A 159 11.60 5.86 10.66
N ALA A 160 12.30 6.96 10.95
CA ALA A 160 12.09 8.24 10.28
C ALA A 160 12.37 8.16 8.77
N LEU A 161 13.48 7.54 8.37
CA LEU A 161 13.82 7.35 6.96
C LEU A 161 12.81 6.46 6.25
N TRP A 162 12.41 5.33 6.84
CA TRP A 162 11.44 4.44 6.20
C TRP A 162 10.10 5.13 5.97
N CYS A 163 9.57 5.80 6.99
CA CYS A 163 8.30 6.52 6.89
C CYS A 163 8.38 7.67 5.88
N THR A 164 9.51 8.36 5.79
CA THR A 164 9.72 9.41 4.78
C THR A 164 9.72 8.85 3.36
N ILE A 165 10.35 7.68 3.16
CA ILE A 165 10.40 7.00 1.85
C ILE A 165 9.02 6.51 1.44
N GLU A 166 8.26 5.87 2.34
CA GLU A 166 6.88 5.45 2.06
C GLU A 166 5.96 6.66 1.81
N ALA A 167 6.06 7.72 2.61
CA ALA A 167 5.31 8.96 2.38
C ALA A 167 5.58 9.51 0.98
N GLY A 168 6.86 9.59 0.57
CA GLY A 168 7.24 10.04 -0.76
C GLY A 168 6.72 9.15 -1.88
N ARG A 169 6.79 7.82 -1.71
CA ARG A 169 6.24 6.85 -2.68
C ARG A 169 4.74 7.03 -2.87
N SER A 170 3.98 7.25 -1.79
CA SER A 170 2.53 7.43 -1.83
C SER A 170 2.06 8.66 -2.62
N LEU A 171 2.96 9.60 -2.91
CA LEU A 171 2.67 10.74 -3.80
C LEU A 171 2.70 10.34 -5.28
N THR A 172 3.46 9.30 -5.61
CA THR A 172 3.56 8.73 -6.97
C THR A 172 2.43 7.71 -7.22
N PRO A 173 2.09 7.38 -8.47
CA PRO A 173 1.15 6.30 -8.79
C PRO A 173 1.76 4.88 -8.63
N LEU A 174 2.94 4.75 -8.03
CA LEU A 174 3.74 3.50 -8.01
C LEU A 174 3.78 2.83 -6.63
N ASP A 175 2.90 3.19 -5.70
CA ASP A 175 2.90 2.62 -4.35
C ASP A 175 1.84 1.53 -4.16
N TRP A 176 2.24 0.45 -3.48
CA TRP A 176 1.38 -0.73 -3.24
C TRP A 176 1.89 -1.58 -2.05
N THR A 177 3.20 -1.64 -1.86
CA THR A 177 3.89 -2.56 -0.92
C THR A 177 4.38 -1.86 0.35
N ALA A 178 3.59 -0.94 0.90
CA ALA A 178 3.89 -0.31 2.19
C ALA A 178 3.88 -1.36 3.31
N LEU A 179 4.74 -1.22 4.34
CA LEU A 179 4.82 -2.22 5.41
C LEU A 179 3.52 -2.36 6.19
N SER A 180 2.81 -1.26 6.42
CA SER A 180 1.48 -1.25 7.03
C SER A 180 0.49 -2.21 6.37
N TYR A 181 0.62 -2.41 5.05
CA TYR A 181 -0.23 -3.29 4.28
C TYR A 181 -0.05 -4.78 4.65
N THR A 182 1.12 -5.16 5.19
CA THR A 182 1.37 -6.52 5.71
C THR A 182 0.47 -6.93 6.87
N GLN A 183 -0.25 -5.97 7.46
CA GLN A 183 -1.13 -6.17 8.60
C GLN A 183 -2.60 -6.26 8.19
N SER A 184 -2.94 -5.87 6.95
CA SER A 184 -4.32 -5.88 6.45
C SER A 184 -4.64 -7.13 5.64
N PRO A 185 -5.82 -7.75 5.84
CA PRO A 185 -6.86 -7.43 6.82
C PRO A 185 -6.72 -8.20 8.15
N GLY A 186 -5.68 -9.02 8.30
CA GLY A 186 -5.60 -10.02 9.37
C GLY A 186 -5.36 -9.49 10.79
N ASN A 187 -4.83 -8.28 10.96
CA ASN A 187 -4.52 -7.70 12.27
C ASN A 187 -5.39 -6.47 12.59
N LEU A 188 -6.71 -6.67 12.70
CA LEU A 188 -7.68 -5.59 12.90
C LEU A 188 -7.34 -4.71 14.12
N TRP A 189 -6.81 -5.27 15.21
CA TRP A 189 -6.45 -4.49 16.38
C TRP A 189 -5.38 -3.45 16.05
N LEU A 190 -4.25 -3.87 15.47
CA LEU A 190 -3.19 -2.93 15.13
C LEU A 190 -3.62 -1.92 14.04
N LEU A 191 -4.44 -2.34 13.07
CA LEU A 191 -4.89 -1.46 11.99
C LEU A 191 -5.63 -0.22 12.49
N HIS A 192 -6.26 -0.25 13.67
CA HIS A 192 -6.92 0.91 14.26
C HIS A 192 -5.97 2.04 14.63
N LEU A 193 -4.67 1.76 14.80
CA LEU A 193 -3.67 2.82 14.95
C LEU A 193 -3.49 3.66 13.68
N GLY A 194 -4.00 3.19 12.53
CA GLY A 194 -4.12 4.01 11.32
C GLY A 194 -4.96 5.27 11.51
N GLN A 195 -5.86 5.29 12.50
CA GLN A 195 -6.64 6.48 12.86
C GLN A 195 -5.80 7.62 13.46
N LEU A 196 -4.57 7.35 13.92
CA LEU A 196 -3.73 8.37 14.55
C LEU A 196 -3.00 9.24 13.52
N SER A 197 -2.13 8.64 12.72
CA SER A 197 -1.31 9.31 11.70
C SER A 197 -1.24 8.50 10.41
N GLY A 198 -2.35 7.83 10.06
CA GLY A 198 -2.48 7.05 8.84
C GLY A 198 -1.69 5.75 8.89
N ASN A 199 -1.60 5.10 7.74
CA ASN A 199 -0.88 3.85 7.53
C ASN A 199 0.60 3.91 8.00
N LEU A 200 1.24 5.08 7.92
CA LEU A 200 2.63 5.26 8.37
C LEU A 200 2.83 5.01 9.87
N THR A 201 1.80 5.15 10.70
CA THR A 201 1.85 4.77 12.12
C THR A 201 2.22 3.30 12.29
N ILE A 202 1.62 2.45 11.48
CA ILE A 202 1.81 1.00 11.52
C ILE A 202 3.20 0.64 10.96
N SER A 203 3.59 1.24 9.83
CA SER A 203 4.94 1.06 9.27
C SER A 203 6.02 1.49 10.27
N ALA A 204 5.81 2.60 10.99
CA ALA A 204 6.74 3.07 12.01
C ALA A 204 6.93 2.06 13.14
N LEU A 205 5.83 1.48 13.65
CA LEU A 205 5.87 0.47 14.71
C LEU A 205 6.59 -0.81 14.27
N ILE A 206 6.32 -1.30 13.05
CA ILE A 206 6.98 -2.49 12.49
C ILE A 206 8.49 -2.26 12.43
N VAL A 207 8.94 -1.13 11.88
CA VAL A 207 10.37 -0.81 11.79
C VAL A 207 11.00 -0.62 13.17
N ALA A 208 10.29 0.03 14.10
CA ALA A 208 10.77 0.27 15.46
C ALA A 208 11.01 -1.04 16.22
N VAL A 209 10.03 -1.95 16.23
CA VAL A 209 10.14 -3.24 16.92
C VAL A 209 11.25 -4.09 16.32
N ASN A 210 11.31 -4.21 14.98
CA ASN A 210 12.40 -4.93 14.33
C ASN A 210 13.77 -4.32 14.65
N GLY A 211 13.90 -2.99 14.64
CA GLY A 211 15.14 -2.30 14.97
C GLY A 211 15.57 -2.51 16.43
N LEU A 212 14.63 -2.41 17.37
CA LEU A 212 14.90 -2.65 18.80
C LEU A 212 15.37 -4.08 19.05
N VAL A 213 14.70 -5.08 18.46
CA VAL A 213 15.11 -6.49 18.58
C VAL A 213 16.48 -6.70 17.91
N ALA A 214 16.70 -6.16 16.71
CA ALA A 214 17.96 -6.30 16.01
C ALA A 214 19.15 -5.70 16.77
N GLU A 215 18.96 -4.53 17.39
CA GLU A 215 19.98 -3.90 18.23
C GLU A 215 20.22 -4.65 19.54
N ALA A 216 19.17 -5.18 20.19
CA ALA A 216 19.30 -5.96 21.41
C ALA A 216 20.09 -7.26 21.20
N LEU A 217 19.86 -7.92 20.06
CA LEU A 217 20.53 -9.17 19.67
C LEU A 217 21.94 -8.94 19.11
N ARG A 218 22.43 -7.69 19.06
CA ARG A 218 23.78 -7.37 18.61
C ARG A 218 24.82 -7.91 19.64
N PRO A 219 25.80 -8.73 19.24
CA PRO A 219 26.90 -9.20 20.10
C PRO A 219 27.69 -8.04 20.69
N ALA A 220 28.00 -8.11 21.99
CA ALA A 220 28.63 -7.06 22.78
C ALA A 220 30.15 -6.90 22.53
N ASN A 221 30.72 -7.57 21.52
CA ASN A 221 32.17 -7.68 21.32
C ASN A 221 32.83 -6.45 20.66
N LEU A 222 32.26 -5.26 20.84
CA LEU A 222 33.02 -4.02 20.68
C LEU A 222 33.72 -3.77 22.01
N LYS A 223 34.98 -4.21 22.11
CA LYS A 223 35.92 -3.62 23.07
C LYS A 223 35.86 -2.11 22.84
N LEU A 224 35.22 -1.39 23.74
CA LEU A 224 35.27 0.06 23.74
C LEU A 224 36.74 0.48 23.81
N PRO A 225 37.15 1.57 23.14
CA PRO A 225 38.41 2.20 23.49
C PRO A 225 38.40 2.48 25.01
N PRO A 226 39.53 2.31 25.71
CA PRO A 226 39.59 2.49 27.15
C PRO A 226 39.02 3.86 27.53
N LYS A 227 38.26 3.89 28.63
CA LYS A 227 37.78 5.11 29.29
C LYS A 227 38.98 6.06 29.45
N GLY A 228 39.10 7.08 28.59
CA GLY A 228 40.24 8.00 28.70
C GLY A 228 40.53 8.92 27.51
N LEU A 229 40.02 8.67 26.31
CA LEU A 229 40.39 9.48 25.12
C LEU A 229 39.41 10.61 24.73
N TYR A 230 38.32 10.78 25.48
CA TYR A 230 37.40 11.92 25.30
C TYR A 230 36.97 12.46 26.68
N PRO A 231 37.35 13.70 27.06
CA PRO A 231 36.79 14.35 28.23
C PRO A 231 35.36 14.78 27.89
N GLY A 232 34.35 14.12 28.49
CA GLY A 232 32.97 14.66 28.54
C GLY A 232 31.83 13.88 27.87
N GLY A 233 32.02 12.66 27.35
CA GLY A 233 30.95 11.92 26.66
C GLY A 233 30.56 10.59 27.32
N TRP A 234 29.68 10.60 28.33
CA TRP A 234 29.03 9.38 28.83
C TRP A 234 28.14 8.78 27.73
N ARG A 235 28.68 7.81 26.98
CA ARG A 235 27.90 7.04 25.99
C ARG A 235 27.13 5.94 26.71
N TRP A 236 25.90 6.25 27.13
CA TRP A 236 24.96 5.28 27.70
C TRP A 236 24.77 4.11 26.74
N GLN A 237 25.32 2.94 27.09
CA GLN A 237 24.95 1.70 26.41
C GLN A 237 23.59 1.29 26.95
N VAL A 238 22.56 1.33 26.09
CA VAL A 238 21.23 0.84 26.44
C VAL A 238 21.34 -0.67 26.68
N PRO A 239 20.98 -1.19 27.88
CA PRO A 239 21.04 -2.62 28.15
C PRO A 239 20.16 -3.41 27.17
N ARG A 240 20.61 -4.63 26.80
CA ARG A 240 19.83 -5.51 25.91
C ARG A 240 18.43 -5.80 26.42
N SER A 241 18.30 -6.00 27.74
CA SER A 241 17.03 -6.20 28.42
C SER A 241 16.10 -5.01 28.19
N THR A 242 16.59 -3.78 28.36
CA THR A 242 15.82 -2.55 28.10
C THR A 242 15.30 -2.49 26.66
N MET A 243 16.11 -2.88 25.67
CA MET A 243 15.69 -2.87 24.26
C MET A 243 14.65 -3.93 23.94
N LEU A 244 14.80 -5.16 24.47
CA LEU A 244 13.80 -6.22 24.32
C LEU A 244 12.50 -5.88 25.06
N THR A 245 12.59 -5.32 26.27
CA THR A 245 11.44 -4.83 27.01
C THR A 245 10.75 -3.71 26.24
N ALA A 246 11.48 -2.77 25.65
CA ALA A 246 10.91 -1.71 24.82
C ALA A 246 10.22 -2.27 23.57
N ALA A 247 10.81 -3.26 22.89
CA ALA A 247 10.21 -3.91 21.73
C ALA A 247 8.90 -4.63 22.10
N PHE A 248 8.94 -5.43 23.17
CA PHE A 248 7.78 -6.15 23.67
C PHE A 248 6.68 -5.19 24.16
N THR A 249 7.04 -4.17 24.94
CA THR A 249 6.11 -3.15 25.42
C THR A 249 5.47 -2.40 24.25
N THR A 250 6.26 -2.00 23.25
CA THR A 250 5.74 -1.35 22.04
C THR A 250 4.73 -2.23 21.32
N LEU A 251 5.04 -3.53 21.15
CA LEU A 251 4.13 -4.49 20.53
C LEU A 251 2.83 -4.64 21.32
N ILE A 252 2.90 -4.87 22.63
CA ILE A 252 1.73 -5.09 23.49
C ILE A 252 0.88 -3.82 23.62
N VAL A 253 1.51 -2.67 23.89
CA VAL A 253 0.80 -1.39 24.05
C VAL A 253 0.14 -0.97 22.74
N SER A 254 0.82 -1.12 21.59
CA SER A 254 0.22 -0.79 20.29
C SER A 254 -1.02 -1.65 19.99
N HIS A 255 -0.95 -2.97 20.20
CA HIS A 255 -2.12 -3.84 20.03
C HIS A 255 -3.21 -3.57 21.05
N SER A 256 -2.86 -3.20 22.30
CA SER A 256 -3.84 -2.88 23.35
C SER A 256 -4.60 -1.59 23.04
N ILE A 257 -3.90 -0.53 22.61
CA ILE A 257 -4.53 0.73 22.17
C ILE A 257 -5.40 0.45 20.94
N GLY A 258 -4.87 -0.30 19.97
CA GLY A 258 -5.60 -0.67 18.77
C GLY A 258 -6.86 -1.49 19.06
N ALA A 259 -6.78 -2.46 19.98
CA ALA A 259 -7.92 -3.24 20.46
C ALA A 259 -8.94 -2.35 21.18
N ALA A 260 -8.49 -1.43 22.04
CA ALA A 260 -9.36 -0.48 22.73
C ALA A 260 -10.15 0.38 21.74
N LEU A 261 -9.52 0.84 20.65
CA LEU A 261 -10.21 1.56 19.55
C LEU A 261 -11.19 0.66 18.79
N TYR A 262 -10.79 -0.58 18.47
CA TYR A 262 -11.63 -1.54 17.76
C TYR A 262 -12.89 -1.97 18.54
N PHE A 263 -12.81 -2.02 19.87
CA PHE A 263 -13.95 -2.41 20.71
C PHE A 263 -14.86 -1.24 21.09
N GLN A 264 -14.56 -0.01 20.67
CA GLN A 264 -15.50 1.11 20.85
C GLN A 264 -16.80 0.82 20.07
N PRO A 265 -17.99 0.99 20.65
CA PRO A 265 -19.23 0.65 19.96
C PRO A 265 -19.44 1.50 18.70
N LEU A 266 -19.85 0.86 17.61
CA LEU A 266 -20.33 1.58 16.44
C LEU A 266 -21.71 2.16 16.77
N ASN A 267 -21.76 3.46 17.06
CA ASN A 267 -23.01 4.21 17.24
C ASN A 267 -23.73 4.40 15.90
N ASN A 268 -24.32 3.31 15.40
CA ASN A 268 -25.06 3.25 14.14
C ASN A 268 -26.47 3.82 14.33
N ALA A 269 -26.59 5.16 14.23
CA ALA A 269 -27.86 5.84 14.38
C ALA A 269 -28.80 5.50 13.20
N THR A 270 -30.06 5.15 13.50
CA THR A 270 -31.05 4.74 12.49
C THR A 270 -31.30 5.81 11.43
N ASN A 271 -31.29 7.10 11.80
CA ASN A 271 -31.44 8.23 10.86
C ASN A 271 -30.22 8.42 9.92
N GLN A 272 -29.12 7.72 10.17
CA GLN A 272 -27.94 7.70 9.31
C GLN A 272 -27.85 6.44 8.45
N ALA A 273 -28.78 5.49 8.62
CA ALA A 273 -28.79 4.26 7.86
C ALA A 273 -29.21 4.52 6.40
N LEU A 274 -28.55 3.82 5.47
CA LEU A 274 -28.92 3.72 4.06
C LEU A 274 -28.84 2.25 3.65
N ASN A 275 -29.80 1.77 2.87
CA ASN A 275 -29.73 0.48 2.20
C ASN A 275 -29.14 0.68 0.79
N ILE A 276 -27.92 0.20 0.56
CA ILE A 276 -27.21 0.44 -0.70
C ILE A 276 -27.13 -0.84 -1.51
N GLY A 277 -27.62 -0.79 -2.74
CA GLY A 277 -27.48 -1.85 -3.73
C GLY A 277 -26.12 -1.81 -4.42
N ILE A 278 -25.53 -2.97 -4.66
CA ILE A 278 -24.26 -3.17 -5.37
C ILE A 278 -24.51 -4.14 -6.53
N ILE A 279 -24.08 -3.76 -7.73
CA ILE A 279 -24.12 -4.66 -8.90
C ILE A 279 -22.70 -5.08 -9.28
N GLN A 280 -22.43 -6.37 -9.29
CA GLN A 280 -21.23 -6.95 -9.88
C GLN A 280 -21.57 -7.49 -11.27
N GLY A 281 -21.26 -6.74 -12.32
CA GLY A 281 -21.74 -7.03 -13.67
C GLY A 281 -21.10 -8.22 -14.38
N ASN A 282 -19.94 -8.67 -13.92
CA ASN A 282 -19.16 -9.78 -14.47
C ASN A 282 -18.96 -9.71 -15.99
N ILE A 283 -18.49 -8.56 -16.48
CA ILE A 283 -18.19 -8.33 -17.90
C ILE A 283 -16.67 -8.45 -18.11
N PRO A 284 -16.15 -9.53 -18.71
CA PRO A 284 -14.71 -9.67 -18.93
C PRO A 284 -14.12 -8.49 -19.70
N THR A 285 -12.95 -7.98 -19.29
CA THR A 285 -12.29 -6.82 -19.92
C THR A 285 -12.07 -7.06 -21.42
N ARG A 286 -11.80 -8.31 -21.80
CA ARG A 286 -11.54 -8.75 -23.19
C ARG A 286 -12.72 -8.51 -24.15
N ILE A 287 -13.96 -8.51 -23.65
CA ILE A 287 -15.16 -8.27 -24.47
C ILE A 287 -15.80 -6.91 -24.20
N LYS A 288 -15.31 -6.18 -23.19
CA LYS A 288 -15.96 -4.97 -22.63
C LYS A 288 -16.20 -3.89 -23.68
N LEU A 289 -15.32 -3.75 -24.67
CA LEU A 289 -15.43 -2.77 -25.76
C LEU A 289 -16.08 -3.34 -27.05
N SER A 290 -16.46 -4.62 -27.06
CA SER A 290 -17.15 -5.24 -28.20
C SER A 290 -18.65 -4.92 -28.19
N GLY A 291 -19.30 -4.92 -29.36
CA GLY A 291 -20.74 -4.70 -29.43
C GLY A 291 -21.56 -5.72 -28.63
N ALA A 292 -21.12 -6.99 -28.57
CA ALA A 292 -21.75 -8.01 -27.75
C ALA A 292 -21.57 -7.75 -26.24
N GLY A 293 -20.36 -7.39 -25.83
CA GLY A 293 -20.05 -7.07 -24.43
C GLY A 293 -20.77 -5.81 -23.95
N ILE A 294 -20.89 -4.77 -24.77
CA ILE A 294 -21.68 -3.57 -24.45
C ILE A 294 -23.16 -3.92 -24.26
N LYS A 295 -23.74 -4.70 -25.19
CA LYS A 295 -25.14 -5.17 -25.04
C LYS A 295 -25.33 -6.01 -23.78
N GLN A 296 -24.37 -6.86 -23.43
CA GLN A 296 -24.39 -7.65 -22.21
C GLN A 296 -24.29 -6.77 -20.97
N ALA A 297 -23.39 -5.78 -20.96
CA ALA A 297 -23.24 -4.83 -19.86
C ALA A 297 -24.55 -4.06 -19.62
N ILE A 298 -25.15 -3.48 -20.67
CA ILE A 298 -26.42 -2.76 -20.57
C ILE A 298 -27.50 -3.66 -19.98
N ARG A 299 -27.64 -4.91 -20.45
CA ARG A 299 -28.62 -5.86 -19.89
C ARG A 299 -28.35 -6.18 -18.42
N ASN A 300 -27.12 -6.56 -18.07
CA ASN A 300 -26.75 -6.97 -16.72
C ASN A 300 -26.98 -5.84 -15.71
N TYR A 301 -26.48 -4.63 -16.01
CA TYR A 301 -26.63 -3.49 -15.11
C TYR A 301 -28.07 -2.99 -15.03
N THR A 302 -28.83 -3.03 -16.13
CA THR A 302 -30.26 -2.63 -16.08
C THR A 302 -31.10 -3.63 -15.29
N ASN A 303 -30.85 -4.94 -15.45
CA ASN A 303 -31.58 -5.96 -14.72
C ASN A 303 -31.25 -5.92 -13.23
N GLY A 304 -29.96 -5.85 -12.87
CA GLY A 304 -29.55 -5.73 -11.48
C GLY A 304 -30.06 -4.44 -10.83
N TYR A 305 -30.11 -3.34 -11.58
CA TYR A 305 -30.70 -2.09 -11.11
C TYR A 305 -32.20 -2.25 -10.79
N ARG A 306 -32.97 -2.86 -11.69
CA ARG A 306 -34.41 -3.11 -11.47
C ARG A 306 -34.65 -4.05 -10.28
N GLU A 307 -33.85 -5.11 -10.16
CA GLU A 307 -33.91 -6.05 -9.04
C GLU A 307 -33.70 -5.33 -7.70
N LEU A 308 -32.66 -4.50 -7.60
CA LEU A 308 -32.35 -3.75 -6.38
C LEU A 308 -33.39 -2.66 -6.10
N ALA A 309 -33.89 -1.98 -7.14
CA ALA A 309 -34.96 -1.01 -6.99
C ALA A 309 -36.25 -1.65 -6.45
N GLN A 310 -36.60 -2.86 -6.89
CA GLN A 310 -37.73 -3.63 -6.34
C GLN A 310 -37.53 -4.04 -4.88
N GLN A 311 -36.28 -4.17 -4.42
CA GLN A 311 -35.95 -4.40 -3.00
C GLN A 311 -36.04 -3.12 -2.15
N GLY A 312 -36.32 -1.96 -2.75
CA GLY A 312 -36.45 -0.68 -2.03
C GLY A 312 -35.13 -0.17 -1.46
N VAL A 313 -34.03 -0.30 -2.21
CA VAL A 313 -32.74 0.32 -1.84
C VAL A 313 -32.80 1.84 -1.98
N ASP A 314 -31.99 2.56 -1.20
CA ASP A 314 -31.88 4.01 -1.27
C ASP A 314 -31.02 4.49 -2.45
N ALA A 315 -30.03 3.70 -2.87
CA ALA A 315 -29.21 3.96 -4.06
C ALA A 315 -28.59 2.68 -4.60
N VAL A 316 -28.17 2.70 -5.87
CA VAL A 316 -27.47 1.59 -6.53
C VAL A 316 -26.06 2.01 -6.94
N LEU A 317 -25.05 1.18 -6.67
CA LEU A 317 -23.66 1.36 -7.09
C LEU A 317 -23.26 0.35 -8.17
N THR A 318 -22.58 0.85 -9.20
CA THR A 318 -21.96 0.04 -10.25
C THR A 318 -20.42 0.14 -10.22
N PRO A 319 -19.69 -0.83 -10.79
CA PRO A 319 -18.23 -0.86 -10.77
C PRO A 319 -17.62 0.06 -11.83
N GLU A 320 -16.29 0.18 -11.80
CA GLU A 320 -15.52 0.99 -12.74
C GLU A 320 -15.80 0.61 -14.21
N GLY A 321 -16.13 1.63 -15.00
CA GLY A 321 -16.43 1.49 -16.42
C GLY A 321 -17.52 0.44 -16.68
N ALA A 322 -18.50 0.30 -15.79
CA ALA A 322 -19.67 -0.57 -15.99
C ALA A 322 -20.26 -0.38 -17.39
N LEU A 323 -20.42 0.88 -17.80
CA LEU A 323 -20.76 1.27 -19.15
C LEU A 323 -19.53 1.92 -19.81
N PRO A 324 -18.89 1.29 -20.81
CA PRO A 324 -17.60 1.74 -21.32
C PRO A 324 -17.73 2.76 -22.46
N PHE A 325 -18.59 3.75 -22.29
CA PHE A 325 -18.81 4.86 -23.23
C PHE A 325 -19.00 6.17 -22.44
N ASN A 326 -19.06 7.30 -23.15
CA ASN A 326 -19.31 8.57 -22.49
C ASN A 326 -20.80 8.70 -22.12
N TRP A 327 -21.12 8.62 -20.84
CA TRP A 327 -22.50 8.71 -20.35
C TRP A 327 -23.21 10.03 -20.76
N GLU A 328 -22.46 11.12 -20.87
CA GLU A 328 -23.01 12.44 -21.23
C GLU A 328 -23.42 12.52 -22.71
N GLN A 329 -22.93 11.60 -23.55
CA GLN A 329 -23.19 11.56 -24.99
C GLN A 329 -24.11 10.39 -25.38
N GLU A 330 -23.97 9.26 -24.68
CA GLU A 330 -24.68 8.03 -25.00
C GLU A 330 -25.35 7.49 -23.72
N LYS A 331 -26.68 7.58 -23.66
CA LYS A 331 -27.50 7.04 -22.58
C LYS A 331 -28.38 5.92 -23.11
N PRO A 332 -28.18 4.66 -22.68
CA PRO A 332 -29.08 3.58 -23.06
C PRO A 332 -30.49 3.85 -22.53
N ALA A 333 -31.45 4.05 -23.45
CA ALA A 333 -32.84 4.38 -23.11
C ALA A 333 -33.46 3.40 -22.11
N ILE A 334 -33.11 2.12 -22.17
CA ILE A 334 -33.65 1.10 -21.26
C ILE A 334 -33.22 1.31 -19.80
N LEU A 335 -31.99 1.80 -19.58
CA LEU A 335 -31.49 2.11 -18.23
C LEU A 335 -32.04 3.45 -17.75
N GLU A 336 -32.06 4.45 -18.62
CA GLU A 336 -32.64 5.77 -18.31
C GLU A 336 -34.13 5.66 -17.92
N GLN A 337 -34.91 4.88 -18.67
CA GLN A 337 -36.29 4.57 -18.34
C GLN A 337 -36.41 3.81 -17.02
N ALA A 338 -35.52 2.85 -16.74
CA ALA A 338 -35.54 2.12 -15.48
C ALA A 338 -35.30 3.06 -14.29
N ILE A 339 -34.35 4.01 -14.42
CA ILE A 339 -34.07 5.02 -13.40
C ILE A 339 -35.31 5.88 -13.16
N ALA A 340 -35.85 6.48 -14.23
CA ALA A 340 -37.01 7.36 -14.15
C ALA A 340 -38.28 6.67 -13.60
N GLN A 341 -38.48 5.37 -13.87
CA GLN A 341 -39.64 4.62 -13.39
C GLN A 341 -39.56 4.21 -11.92
N THR A 342 -38.35 3.97 -11.43
CA THR A 342 -38.14 3.46 -10.05
C THR A 342 -37.84 4.58 -9.06
N ASN A 343 -37.39 5.74 -9.55
CA ASN A 343 -37.05 6.90 -8.74
C ASN A 343 -35.97 6.59 -7.67
N ILE A 344 -34.96 5.79 -8.03
CA ILE A 344 -33.82 5.44 -7.17
C ILE A 344 -32.52 6.02 -7.78
N PRO A 345 -31.70 6.74 -7.00
CA PRO A 345 -30.38 7.22 -7.43
C PRO A 345 -29.43 6.12 -7.91
N LEU A 346 -28.56 6.46 -8.87
CA LEU A 346 -27.55 5.57 -9.43
C LEU A 346 -26.15 6.18 -9.39
N TRP A 347 -25.21 5.51 -8.73
CA TRP A 347 -23.79 5.81 -8.78
C TRP A 347 -23.13 4.99 -9.91
N LEU A 348 -22.97 5.63 -11.06
CA LEU A 348 -22.62 4.98 -12.32
C LEU A 348 -21.13 5.09 -12.65
N GLY A 349 -20.42 3.96 -12.69
CA GLY A 349 -19.06 3.90 -13.22
C GLY A 349 -19.06 3.88 -14.75
N SER A 350 -18.49 4.91 -15.37
CA SER A 350 -18.51 5.10 -16.83
C SER A 350 -17.31 5.96 -17.28
N PHE A 351 -17.32 6.44 -18.52
CA PHE A 351 -16.38 7.46 -18.99
C PHE A 351 -17.08 8.82 -19.07
N GLY A 352 -16.31 9.87 -18.83
CA GLY A 352 -16.70 11.26 -19.08
C GLY A 352 -15.66 11.97 -19.94
N ARG A 353 -15.84 13.28 -20.14
CA ARG A 353 -14.80 14.13 -20.74
C ARG A 353 -14.43 15.25 -19.78
N ALA A 354 -13.15 15.56 -19.75
CA ALA A 354 -12.60 16.67 -18.98
C ALA A 354 -11.68 17.52 -19.87
N ARG A 355 -11.63 18.81 -19.58
CA ARG A 355 -10.80 19.77 -20.30
C ARG A 355 -9.42 19.81 -19.66
N GLY A 356 -8.38 19.51 -20.43
CA GLY A 356 -7.00 19.65 -19.95
C GLY A 356 -6.52 21.09 -19.95
N ASN A 357 -5.33 21.32 -19.38
CA ASN A 357 -4.71 22.65 -19.30
C ASN A 357 -4.46 23.29 -20.68
N ASP A 358 -4.38 22.48 -21.73
CA ASP A 358 -4.27 22.90 -23.13
C ASP A 358 -5.63 23.25 -23.77
N GLY A 359 -6.71 23.26 -22.99
CA GLY A 359 -8.06 23.53 -23.45
C GLY A 359 -8.72 22.36 -24.19
N LYS A 360 -8.05 21.22 -24.40
CA LYS A 360 -8.60 20.10 -25.18
C LYS A 360 -9.42 19.15 -24.31
N LEU A 361 -10.58 18.73 -24.83
CA LEU A 361 -11.44 17.72 -24.19
C LEU A 361 -10.90 16.32 -24.42
N ARG A 362 -10.55 15.64 -23.34
CA ARG A 362 -10.02 14.27 -23.32
C ARG A 362 -10.91 13.37 -22.46
N PRO A 363 -10.95 12.05 -22.74
CA PRO A 363 -11.71 11.13 -21.91
C PRO A 363 -11.10 11.01 -20.52
N THR A 364 -11.95 10.72 -19.53
CA THR A 364 -11.54 10.43 -18.16
C THR A 364 -12.39 9.28 -17.60
N GLN A 365 -11.82 8.49 -16.70
CA GLN A 365 -12.56 7.46 -15.99
C GLN A 365 -13.35 8.12 -14.85
N ARG A 366 -14.67 7.98 -14.88
CA ARG A 366 -15.57 8.76 -14.04
C ARG A 366 -16.55 7.88 -13.27
N LEU A 367 -16.83 8.26 -12.03
CA LEU A 367 -18.03 7.83 -11.31
C LEU A 367 -19.01 9.00 -11.33
N PHE A 368 -20.23 8.78 -11.82
CA PHE A 368 -21.31 9.76 -11.83
C PHE A 368 -22.23 9.54 -10.63
N SER A 369 -22.70 10.62 -9.99
CA SER A 369 -23.87 10.58 -9.11
C SER A 369 -25.09 11.02 -9.92
N LEU A 370 -25.96 10.07 -10.25
CA LEU A 370 -27.19 10.34 -10.97
C LEU A 370 -28.36 10.37 -9.99
N ASP A 371 -29.22 11.37 -10.15
CA ASP A 371 -30.43 11.47 -9.38
C ASP A 371 -31.49 10.45 -9.78
N ALA A 372 -32.56 10.41 -9.00
CA ALA A 372 -33.72 9.55 -9.24
C ALA A 372 -34.41 9.80 -10.61
N THR A 373 -34.10 10.91 -11.29
CA THR A 373 -34.56 11.23 -12.66
C THR A 373 -33.53 10.90 -13.73
N GLY A 374 -32.32 10.47 -13.36
CA GLY A 374 -31.20 10.19 -14.26
C GLY A 374 -30.34 11.40 -14.62
N GLN A 375 -30.52 12.53 -13.94
CA GLN A 375 -29.69 13.73 -14.11
C GLN A 375 -28.43 13.65 -13.26
N THR A 376 -27.32 14.17 -13.78
CA THR A 376 -26.05 14.17 -13.04
C THR A 376 -26.06 15.26 -11.96
N ILE A 377 -26.03 14.87 -10.69
CA ILE A 377 -25.82 15.78 -9.54
C ILE A 377 -24.34 16.19 -9.48
N SER A 378 -23.46 15.20 -9.52
CA SER A 378 -22.02 15.39 -9.40
C SER A 378 -21.24 14.24 -10.06
N HIS A 379 -19.92 14.37 -10.11
CA HIS A 379 -19.05 13.30 -10.58
C HIS A 379 -17.68 13.35 -9.92
N TYR A 380 -16.97 12.23 -9.99
CA TYR A 380 -15.56 12.11 -9.59
C TYR A 380 -14.75 11.50 -10.73
N ASP A 381 -13.74 12.23 -11.18
CA ASP A 381 -12.74 11.80 -12.16
C ASP A 381 -11.55 11.17 -11.45
N LYS A 382 -11.14 9.99 -11.93
CA LYS A 382 -10.01 9.22 -11.38
C LYS A 382 -8.74 10.08 -11.36
N VAL A 383 -8.16 10.27 -10.19
CA VAL A 383 -6.99 11.14 -9.94
C VAL A 383 -5.70 10.38 -10.18
N LYS A 384 -5.56 9.19 -9.59
CA LYS A 384 -4.39 8.32 -9.81
C LYS A 384 -4.71 7.37 -10.96
N LEU A 385 -4.03 7.56 -12.09
CA LEU A 385 -4.17 6.72 -13.29
C LEU A 385 -3.15 5.60 -13.30
N VAL A 386 -3.53 4.40 -13.73
CA VAL A 386 -2.61 3.25 -13.81
C VAL A 386 -1.54 3.54 -14.86
N PRO A 387 -0.24 3.53 -14.51
CA PRO A 387 0.82 3.73 -15.49
C PRO A 387 0.79 2.66 -16.59
N LEU A 388 1.07 3.06 -17.84
CA LEU A 388 1.05 2.26 -19.08
C LEU A 388 -0.35 1.79 -19.52
N GLY A 389 -1.29 1.59 -18.59
CA GLY A 389 -2.67 1.19 -18.89
C GLY A 389 -3.60 2.36 -19.20
N GLU A 390 -3.53 3.43 -18.40
CA GLU A 390 -4.45 4.59 -18.49
C GLU A 390 -3.71 5.90 -18.77
N SER A 391 -2.44 5.99 -18.35
CA SER A 391 -1.55 7.11 -18.62
C SER A 391 -0.21 6.63 -19.18
N MET A 392 0.47 7.48 -19.97
CA MET A 392 1.82 7.20 -20.44
C MET A 392 2.85 7.84 -19.50
N PRO A 393 3.57 7.08 -18.65
CA PRO A 393 4.72 7.65 -17.96
C PRO A 393 5.78 8.09 -18.98
N LEU A 394 6.35 9.28 -18.80
CA LEU A 394 7.39 9.84 -19.68
C LEU A 394 6.96 9.95 -21.16
N GLU A 395 5.72 10.37 -21.42
CA GLU A 395 5.15 10.56 -22.76
C GLU A 395 6.09 11.21 -23.80
N PRO A 396 6.90 12.25 -23.48
CA PRO A 396 7.81 12.85 -24.46
C PRO A 396 8.94 11.92 -24.93
N ILE A 397 9.34 10.95 -24.11
CA ILE A 397 10.48 10.04 -24.35
C ILE A 397 9.98 8.69 -24.87
N LEU A 398 8.95 8.13 -24.23
CA LEU A 398 8.42 6.78 -24.54
C LEU A 398 7.26 6.82 -25.56
N GLY A 399 6.60 7.97 -25.74
CA GLY A 399 5.46 8.12 -26.65
C GLY A 399 5.81 7.86 -28.12
N LYS A 400 7.06 8.09 -28.53
CA LYS A 400 7.53 7.80 -29.90
C LYS A 400 7.76 6.30 -30.15
N VAL A 401 7.89 5.49 -29.09
CA VAL A 401 8.26 4.06 -29.18
C VAL A 401 7.08 3.13 -28.84
N ILE A 402 6.11 3.57 -28.02
CA ILE A 402 5.15 2.67 -27.32
C ILE A 402 3.68 3.08 -27.52
N GLY A 403 3.23 3.29 -28.76
CA GLY A 403 1.90 3.85 -29.04
C GLY A 403 0.65 2.97 -28.76
N ARG A 404 0.74 1.78 -28.15
CA ARG A 404 -0.37 0.79 -28.12
C ARG A 404 -0.58 -0.03 -26.83
N LEU A 405 -0.13 0.43 -25.65
CA LEU A 405 -0.28 -0.37 -24.41
C LEU A 405 -1.61 -0.21 -23.67
N SER A 406 -2.48 0.72 -24.07
CA SER A 406 -3.79 0.94 -23.45
C SER A 406 -4.90 0.23 -24.23
N PRO A 407 -5.88 -0.41 -23.55
CA PRO A 407 -7.13 -0.85 -24.18
C PRO A 407 -7.96 0.33 -24.74
N LEU A 408 -7.72 1.54 -24.23
CA LEU A 408 -8.37 2.77 -24.67
C LEU A 408 -7.60 3.36 -25.86
N ARG A 409 -8.34 3.86 -26.85
CA ARG A 409 -7.75 4.47 -28.07
C ARG A 409 -7.00 5.79 -27.80
N SER A 410 -7.14 6.36 -26.59
CA SER A 410 -6.46 7.58 -26.14
C SER A 410 -6.21 7.53 -24.63
N PHE A 411 -5.11 8.14 -24.17
CA PHE A 411 -4.81 8.27 -22.74
C PHE A 411 -5.89 9.06 -21.99
N LEU A 412 -6.15 8.66 -20.75
CA LEU A 412 -7.11 9.32 -19.89
C LEU A 412 -6.52 10.59 -19.29
N LEU A 413 -7.37 11.59 -19.09
CA LEU A 413 -7.03 12.77 -18.31
C LEU A 413 -7.27 12.48 -16.81
N PRO A 414 -6.27 12.71 -15.93
CA PRO A 414 -6.47 12.56 -14.50
C PRO A 414 -7.38 13.66 -13.95
N GLY A 415 -8.19 13.32 -12.97
CA GLY A 415 -9.01 14.27 -12.20
C GLY A 415 -8.19 15.10 -11.20
N HIS A 416 -8.84 16.10 -10.62
CA HIS A 416 -8.25 16.97 -9.60
C HIS A 416 -8.26 16.31 -8.20
N SER A 417 -7.26 16.57 -7.36
CA SER A 417 -7.14 15.93 -6.04
C SER A 417 -8.11 16.43 -4.96
N HIS A 418 -8.86 17.51 -5.22
CA HIS A 418 -9.81 18.13 -4.27
C HIS A 418 -11.26 18.13 -4.80
N GLN A 419 -11.60 17.12 -5.61
CA GLN A 419 -12.96 16.94 -6.10
C GLN A 419 -13.92 16.64 -4.93
N ILE A 420 -15.14 17.13 -5.06
CA ILE A 420 -16.25 16.84 -4.14
C ILE A 420 -17.25 15.99 -4.91
N PHE A 421 -17.64 14.86 -4.32
CA PHE A 421 -18.70 14.00 -4.84
C PHE A 421 -19.93 14.15 -3.94
N GLU A 422 -20.98 14.74 -4.50
CA GLU A 422 -22.26 15.00 -3.83
C GLU A 422 -23.30 13.97 -4.27
N THR A 423 -24.04 13.48 -3.29
CA THR A 423 -25.19 12.59 -3.44
C THR A 423 -26.38 13.21 -2.71
N GLU A 424 -27.56 12.65 -2.92
CA GLU A 424 -28.81 12.94 -2.23
C GLU A 424 -28.71 12.76 -0.72
N PHE A 425 -27.75 11.93 -0.28
CA PHE A 425 -27.55 11.59 1.13
C PHE A 425 -26.34 12.31 1.75
N GLY A 426 -25.74 13.26 1.02
CA GLY A 426 -24.56 14.02 1.41
C GLY A 426 -23.31 13.63 0.61
N ARG A 427 -22.14 13.99 1.12
CA ARG A 427 -20.87 13.77 0.42
C ARG A 427 -20.33 12.36 0.63
N ALA A 428 -19.73 11.78 -0.39
CA ALA A 428 -19.03 10.50 -0.30
C ALA A 428 -17.56 10.62 -0.73
N ALA A 429 -16.71 9.80 -0.13
CA ALA A 429 -15.30 9.70 -0.48
C ALA A 429 -15.16 8.60 -1.54
N ILE A 430 -14.79 9.00 -2.75
CA ILE A 430 -14.70 8.13 -3.91
C ILE A 430 -13.27 7.63 -4.10
N GLY A 431 -13.14 6.36 -4.44
CA GLY A 431 -11.92 5.80 -5.00
C GLY A 431 -12.25 4.90 -6.19
N ILE A 432 -11.58 5.14 -7.31
CA ILE A 432 -11.72 4.30 -8.50
C ILE A 432 -10.54 3.33 -8.57
N CYS A 433 -10.83 2.04 -8.46
CA CYS A 433 -9.85 0.96 -8.61
C CYS A 433 -8.67 1.14 -7.62
N TYR A 434 -7.46 1.08 -8.16
CA TYR A 434 -6.21 1.10 -7.42
C TYR A 434 -5.98 2.37 -6.57
N GLU A 435 -6.82 3.39 -6.70
CA GLU A 435 -6.83 4.57 -5.82
C GLU A 435 -6.94 4.22 -4.33
N SER A 436 -7.55 3.08 -4.01
CA SER A 436 -7.64 2.50 -2.66
C SER A 436 -6.28 2.41 -1.96
N ALA A 437 -5.19 2.25 -2.70
CA ALA A 437 -3.83 2.22 -2.16
C ALA A 437 -3.35 3.58 -1.60
N PHE A 438 -3.99 4.71 -1.97
CA PHE A 438 -3.55 6.06 -1.63
C PHE A 438 -4.43 6.72 -0.55
N PRO A 439 -4.03 6.65 0.73
CA PRO A 439 -4.88 7.08 1.84
C PRO A 439 -5.21 8.59 1.82
N HIS A 440 -4.33 9.41 1.25
CA HIS A 440 -4.50 10.86 1.22
C HIS A 440 -5.71 11.31 0.38
N LEU A 441 -6.08 10.55 -0.67
CA LEU A 441 -7.23 10.88 -1.51
C LEU A 441 -8.54 10.78 -0.72
N PHE A 442 -8.74 9.67 -0.03
CA PHE A 442 -9.93 9.47 0.82
C PHE A 442 -9.93 10.42 2.01
N ARG A 443 -8.77 10.59 2.66
CA ARG A 443 -8.62 11.52 3.78
C ARG A 443 -9.09 12.93 3.42
N ASN A 444 -8.66 13.44 2.26
CA ASN A 444 -9.02 14.79 1.83
C ASN A 444 -10.54 14.92 1.61
N GLN A 445 -11.17 13.92 1.00
CA GLN A 445 -12.62 13.91 0.79
C GLN A 445 -13.40 13.82 2.11
N VAL A 446 -12.96 12.99 3.06
CA VAL A 446 -13.57 12.91 4.41
C VAL A 446 -13.39 14.20 5.20
N LYS A 447 -12.22 14.85 5.09
CA LYS A 447 -11.98 16.18 5.67
C LYS A 447 -12.91 17.25 5.08
N GLN A 448 -13.37 17.07 3.84
CA GLN A 448 -14.35 17.94 3.17
C GLN A 448 -15.81 17.54 3.44
N GLY A 449 -16.05 16.62 4.39
CA GLY A 449 -17.40 16.27 4.85
C GLY A 449 -17.95 14.95 4.31
N ALA A 450 -17.14 14.16 3.59
CA ALA A 450 -17.61 12.85 3.15
C ALA A 450 -17.94 11.92 4.33
N ASN A 451 -19.13 11.34 4.31
CA ASN A 451 -19.71 10.55 5.40
C ASN A 451 -19.82 9.05 5.10
N LEU A 452 -19.45 8.63 3.88
CA LEU A 452 -19.29 7.25 3.43
C LEU A 452 -18.06 7.14 2.51
N ILE A 453 -17.55 5.93 2.32
CA ILE A 453 -16.59 5.59 1.26
C ILE A 453 -17.31 4.77 0.18
N ILE A 454 -17.11 5.12 -1.08
CA ILE A 454 -17.60 4.38 -2.24
C ILE A 454 -16.41 4.04 -3.11
N THR A 455 -16.22 2.76 -3.41
CA THR A 455 -15.18 2.33 -4.35
C THR A 455 -15.75 1.54 -5.51
N ALA A 456 -15.32 1.90 -6.71
CA ALA A 456 -15.74 1.27 -7.96
C ALA A 456 -14.49 0.75 -8.67
N SER A 457 -14.39 -0.55 -8.94
CA SER A 457 -13.16 -1.16 -9.48
C SER A 457 -13.41 -2.15 -10.60
N ASN A 458 -12.47 -2.27 -11.55
CA ASN A 458 -12.39 -3.38 -12.48
C ASN A 458 -11.07 -4.15 -12.25
N LEU A 459 -11.16 -5.38 -11.75
CA LEU A 459 -9.98 -6.18 -11.39
C LEU A 459 -9.63 -7.26 -12.41
N ASP A 460 -10.32 -7.31 -13.55
CA ASP A 460 -9.95 -8.20 -14.66
C ASP A 460 -8.83 -7.55 -15.52
N PRO A 461 -7.75 -8.27 -15.88
CA PRO A 461 -7.59 -9.73 -15.88
C PRO A 461 -6.75 -10.29 -14.71
N TYR A 462 -6.66 -9.58 -13.58
CA TYR A 462 -5.75 -9.95 -12.50
C TYR A 462 -6.24 -11.12 -11.66
N SER A 463 -5.31 -11.79 -11.00
CA SER A 463 -5.59 -12.95 -10.14
C SER A 463 -6.25 -12.58 -8.81
N GLU A 464 -6.80 -13.57 -8.12
CA GLU A 464 -7.35 -13.41 -6.78
C GLU A 464 -6.35 -12.87 -5.76
N VAL A 465 -5.04 -13.04 -6.00
CA VAL A 465 -3.99 -12.39 -5.19
C VAL A 465 -4.16 -10.87 -5.24
N LEU A 466 -4.31 -10.27 -6.43
CA LEU A 466 -4.59 -8.83 -6.52
C LEU A 466 -5.92 -8.50 -5.86
N MET A 467 -6.97 -9.30 -6.09
CA MET A 467 -8.30 -9.01 -5.56
C MET A 467 -8.32 -8.95 -4.03
N ALA A 468 -7.65 -9.91 -3.39
CA ALA A 468 -7.48 -9.95 -1.95
C ALA A 468 -6.65 -8.75 -1.47
N GLN A 469 -5.58 -8.42 -2.20
CA GLN A 469 -4.73 -7.30 -1.80
C GLN A 469 -5.43 -5.94 -1.91
N HIS A 470 -6.18 -5.76 -2.99
CA HIS A 470 -6.96 -4.57 -3.22
C HIS A 470 -8.03 -4.38 -2.13
N GLN A 471 -8.80 -5.42 -1.80
CA GLN A 471 -9.80 -5.34 -0.73
C GLN A 471 -9.17 -4.98 0.62
N ALA A 472 -7.97 -5.49 0.90
CA ALA A 472 -7.24 -5.16 2.12
C ALA A 472 -6.82 -3.67 2.17
N HIS A 473 -6.64 -2.99 1.03
CA HIS A 473 -6.51 -1.53 1.01
C HIS A 473 -7.82 -0.82 1.35
N ASP A 474 -8.96 -1.22 0.79
CA ASP A 474 -10.28 -0.64 1.12
C ASP A 474 -10.59 -0.78 2.62
N ILE A 475 -10.26 -1.93 3.22
CA ILE A 475 -10.40 -2.17 4.66
C ILE A 475 -9.58 -1.17 5.49
N MET A 476 -8.34 -0.90 5.10
CA MET A 476 -7.53 0.12 5.78
C MET A 476 -8.15 1.51 5.67
N ARG A 477 -8.67 1.89 4.50
CA ARG A 477 -9.32 3.20 4.31
C ARG A 477 -10.56 3.36 5.20
N SER A 478 -11.35 2.32 5.33
CA SER A 478 -12.53 2.28 6.20
C SER A 478 -12.16 2.49 7.67
N ILE A 479 -11.10 1.82 8.15
CA ILE A 479 -10.57 1.94 9.52
C ILE A 479 -9.98 3.32 9.78
N GLU A 480 -9.06 3.78 8.92
CA GLU A 480 -8.30 5.02 9.10
C GLU A 480 -9.21 6.26 9.20
N LEU A 481 -10.35 6.22 8.52
CA LEU A 481 -11.26 7.36 8.35
C LEU A 481 -12.56 7.22 9.13
N ASP A 482 -12.77 6.10 9.83
CA ASP A 482 -14.01 5.79 10.55
C ASP A 482 -15.26 5.91 9.66
N ARG A 483 -15.23 5.23 8.50
CA ARG A 483 -16.31 5.27 7.50
C ARG A 483 -16.73 3.88 7.07
N TRP A 484 -18.03 3.68 6.89
CA TRP A 484 -18.53 2.54 6.14
C TRP A 484 -18.08 2.65 4.68
N ALA A 485 -17.67 1.53 4.09
CA ALA A 485 -17.23 1.45 2.71
C ALA A 485 -18.13 0.51 1.90
N VAL A 486 -18.67 1.03 0.79
CA VAL A 486 -19.44 0.29 -0.22
C VAL A 486 -18.53 0.09 -1.43
N ARG A 487 -18.19 -1.17 -1.72
CA ARG A 487 -17.24 -1.52 -2.77
C ARG A 487 -17.93 -2.33 -3.86
N ALA A 488 -18.03 -1.78 -5.06
CA ALA A 488 -18.47 -2.47 -6.26
C ALA A 488 -17.28 -2.83 -7.15
N THR A 489 -17.17 -4.10 -7.51
CA THR A 489 -16.18 -4.55 -8.50
C THR A 489 -16.87 -5.24 -9.67
N ASN A 490 -16.26 -5.21 -10.85
CA ASN A 490 -16.82 -5.87 -12.03
C ASN A 490 -16.72 -7.40 -11.94
N THR A 491 -15.55 -7.92 -11.59
CA THR A 491 -15.24 -9.37 -11.56
C THR A 491 -14.56 -9.82 -10.28
N GLY A 492 -14.26 -8.91 -9.35
CA GLY A 492 -13.48 -9.20 -8.14
C GLY A 492 -14.34 -9.35 -6.89
N TYR A 493 -13.76 -9.07 -5.72
CA TYR A 493 -14.51 -8.99 -4.46
C TYR A 493 -15.22 -7.64 -4.35
N SER A 494 -16.52 -7.63 -4.61
CA SER A 494 -17.44 -6.59 -4.15
C SER A 494 -17.75 -6.83 -2.67
N SER A 495 -17.92 -5.77 -1.87
CA SER A 495 -18.12 -5.93 -0.42
C SER A 495 -18.72 -4.73 0.28
N ILE A 496 -19.30 -4.98 1.45
CA ILE A 496 -19.64 -3.96 2.44
C ILE A 496 -18.66 -4.09 3.61
N ILE A 497 -18.03 -2.97 3.97
CA ILE A 497 -16.97 -2.93 4.99
C ILE A 497 -17.36 -1.93 6.08
N THR A 498 -17.36 -2.40 7.33
CA THR A 498 -17.62 -1.56 8.51
C THR A 498 -16.41 -0.68 8.85
N PRO A 499 -16.59 0.44 9.59
CA PRO A 499 -15.47 1.26 10.08
C PRO A 499 -14.45 0.52 10.94
N HIS A 500 -14.78 -0.67 11.46
CA HIS A 500 -13.83 -1.53 12.18
C HIS A 500 -13.07 -2.50 11.27
N GLY A 501 -13.22 -2.37 9.95
CA GLY A 501 -12.59 -3.23 8.95
C GLY A 501 -13.22 -4.60 8.79
N LYS A 502 -14.36 -4.88 9.44
CA LYS A 502 -15.10 -6.13 9.20
C LYS A 502 -15.79 -6.07 7.85
N VAL A 503 -15.61 -7.12 7.06
CA VAL A 503 -16.35 -7.35 5.81
C VAL A 503 -17.64 -8.08 6.17
N VAL A 504 -18.79 -7.39 6.11
CA VAL A 504 -20.10 -7.97 6.48
C VAL A 504 -20.75 -8.73 5.33
N TRP A 505 -20.42 -8.34 4.10
CA TRP A 505 -20.74 -9.07 2.89
C TRP A 505 -19.58 -9.02 1.91
N ARG A 506 -19.36 -10.11 1.18
CA ARG A 506 -18.37 -10.23 0.10
C ARG A 506 -18.92 -11.12 -1.01
N SER A 507 -18.86 -10.66 -2.26
CA SER A 507 -19.21 -11.46 -3.43
C SER A 507 -18.15 -12.51 -3.76
N THR A 508 -18.57 -13.55 -4.48
CA THR A 508 -17.64 -14.47 -5.16
C THR A 508 -17.11 -13.79 -6.43
N PRO A 509 -15.79 -13.86 -6.73
CA PRO A 509 -15.24 -13.38 -7.99
C PRO A 509 -15.87 -14.04 -9.22
N HIS A 510 -15.82 -13.35 -10.34
CA HIS A 510 -16.24 -13.84 -11.66
C HIS A 510 -17.69 -14.35 -11.72
N GLN A 511 -18.58 -13.82 -10.88
CA GLN A 511 -20.00 -14.11 -10.87
C GLN A 511 -20.84 -12.83 -11.04
N LEU A 512 -21.94 -12.91 -11.78
CA LEU A 512 -22.92 -11.83 -11.82
C LEU A 512 -23.73 -11.87 -10.51
N VAL A 513 -23.73 -10.78 -9.76
CA VAL A 513 -24.51 -10.69 -8.51
C VAL A 513 -25.01 -9.27 -8.27
N SER A 514 -26.27 -9.17 -7.83
CA SER A 514 -26.85 -7.97 -7.24
C SER A 514 -27.00 -8.23 -5.74
N HIS A 515 -26.63 -7.29 -4.90
CA HIS A 515 -26.79 -7.43 -3.45
C HIS A 515 -27.08 -6.07 -2.82
N SER A 516 -27.94 -6.04 -1.81
CA SER A 516 -28.20 -4.86 -0.99
C SER A 516 -27.90 -5.15 0.47
N ASP A 517 -27.31 -4.18 1.16
CA ASP A 517 -27.09 -4.25 2.60
C ASP A 517 -27.02 -2.83 3.20
N ARG A 518 -27.20 -2.76 4.51
CA ARG A 518 -27.33 -1.51 5.25
C ARG A 518 -25.97 -0.96 5.66
N VAL A 519 -25.74 0.30 5.33
CA VAL A 519 -24.57 1.08 5.77
C VAL A 519 -25.01 2.30 6.57
N TYR A 520 -24.09 2.95 7.27
CA TYR A 520 -24.40 4.11 8.09
C TYR A 520 -23.44 5.25 7.80
N ARG A 521 -24.01 6.42 7.52
CA ARG A 521 -23.24 7.66 7.37
C ARG A 521 -22.58 8.03 8.69
N ARG A 522 -21.33 8.46 8.65
CA ARG A 522 -20.55 8.84 9.84
C ARG A 522 -19.86 10.19 9.64
N HIS A 523 -19.84 11.00 10.70
CA HIS A 523 -19.30 12.35 10.65
C HIS A 523 -18.08 12.56 11.56
N HIS A 524 -17.77 11.60 12.43
CA HIS A 524 -16.60 11.66 13.29
C HIS A 524 -15.31 11.78 12.47
N LEU A 525 -14.37 12.60 12.94
CA LEU A 525 -13.09 12.83 12.27
C LEU A 525 -11.96 12.28 13.14
N THR A 526 -11.30 11.23 12.65
CA THR A 526 -10.12 10.65 13.31
C THR A 526 -8.98 11.67 13.37
N PRO A 527 -8.03 11.53 14.33
CA PRO A 527 -6.82 12.37 14.34
C PRO A 527 -6.09 12.39 12.99
N TYR A 528 -6.06 11.26 12.29
CA TYR A 528 -5.49 11.16 10.95
C TYR A 528 -6.24 12.04 9.95
N THR A 529 -7.58 12.03 9.94
CA THR A 529 -8.37 12.92 9.07
C THR A 529 -8.05 14.39 9.36
N GLN A 530 -7.93 14.78 10.63
CA GLN A 530 -7.69 16.17 11.01
C GLN A 530 -6.26 16.63 10.66
N LEU A 531 -5.25 15.88 11.13
CA LEU A 531 -3.84 16.27 11.17
C LEU A 531 -2.99 15.66 10.04
N GLY A 532 -3.45 14.56 9.44
CA GLY A 532 -2.71 13.84 8.40
C GLY A 532 -1.57 13.02 8.96
N ASN A 533 -0.50 12.88 8.18
CA ASN A 533 0.67 12.06 8.52
C ASN A 533 1.62 12.77 9.51
N TRP A 534 1.11 13.31 10.62
CA TRP A 534 1.87 14.15 11.57
C TRP A 534 3.03 13.42 12.26
N LEU A 535 2.97 12.09 12.40
CA LEU A 535 4.03 11.30 13.02
C LEU A 535 5.34 11.37 12.21
N THR A 536 5.26 11.36 10.88
CA THR A 536 6.46 11.36 10.03
C THR A 536 7.28 12.64 10.17
N PRO A 537 6.71 13.87 10.05
CA PRO A 537 7.41 15.10 10.37
C PRO A 537 7.98 15.12 11.80
N LEU A 538 7.23 14.63 12.79
CA LEU A 538 7.70 14.59 14.18
C LEU A 538 8.95 13.72 14.34
N LEU A 539 8.97 12.53 13.71
CA LEU A 539 10.13 11.63 13.70
C LEU A 539 11.34 12.27 13.02
N VAL A 540 11.13 12.97 11.89
CA VAL A 540 12.20 13.65 11.15
C VAL A 540 12.78 14.82 11.94
N VAL A 541 11.93 15.65 12.55
CA VAL A 541 12.36 16.77 13.41
C VAL A 541 13.10 16.24 14.64
N GLY A 542 12.55 15.22 15.30
CA GLY A 542 13.19 14.59 16.47
C GLY A 542 14.58 14.03 16.15
N LEU A 543 14.72 13.38 14.98
CA LEU A 543 16.03 12.95 14.48
C LEU A 543 16.95 14.15 14.22
N GLY A 544 16.47 15.18 13.52
CA GLY A 544 17.25 16.38 13.20
C GLY A 544 17.80 17.09 14.44
N VAL A 545 16.97 17.25 15.49
CA VAL A 545 17.38 17.83 16.77
C VAL A 545 18.50 17.00 17.41
N LYS A 546 18.35 15.67 17.46
CA LYS A 546 19.38 14.77 18.02
C LYS A 546 20.70 14.85 17.27
N LEU A 547 20.65 14.92 15.94
CA LEU A 547 21.85 15.05 15.11
C LEU A 547 22.48 16.45 15.22
N GLY A 548 21.67 17.50 15.39
CA GLY A 548 22.15 18.87 15.62
C GLY A 548 22.95 18.99 16.91
N VAL A 549 22.45 18.45 18.02
CA VAL A 549 23.16 18.43 19.31
C VAL A 549 24.52 17.72 19.18
N LYS A 550 24.61 16.64 18.40
CA LYS A 550 25.87 15.93 18.15
C LYS A 550 26.87 16.67 17.27
N ARG A 551 26.41 17.59 16.43
CA ARG A 551 27.29 18.39 15.57
C ARG A 551 27.91 19.57 16.34
N SER A 552 27.18 20.05 17.35
CA SER A 552 27.60 21.15 18.22
C SER A 552 28.45 20.72 19.41
N ALA A 553 28.49 19.42 19.73
CA ALA A 553 29.34 18.80 20.74
C ALA A 553 30.55 18.13 20.09
#